data_AF-A0A241V3V6-F1
#
_entry.id   AF-A0A241V3V6-F1
#
_cell.length_a   1.000
_cell.length_b   1.000
_cell.length_c   1.000
_cell.angle_alpha   90.00
_cell.angle_beta   90.00
_cell.angle_gamma   90.00
#
_symmetry.space_group_name_H-M   'P 1'
#
loop_
_entity.id
_entity.type
_entity.pdbx_description
1 polymer ?
#
loop_
_entity_poly.entity_id
_entity_poly.type
_entity_poly.pdbx_seq_one_letter_code
_entity_poly.pdbx_strand_id
1 'polypeptide(L)'
;MESLIFQLLIFAVLFSVGFGFGRYNERKHLAELEQNEKRLAYITVGNLRKVNFAQSGHMISSNVVISHDYFKYVLATVQNFLGGRLTSYESVVDRARREAIVRLKLEAEKHGATHIACIRLATTEMGMQGGMVEVFAYGTAIQIP
;
A
#
# COMPACT_ATOMS: atom_id res chain seq x y z
N MET A 1 -32.61 26.30 19.08
CA MET A 1 -31.56 25.52 19.78
C MET A 1 -31.79 24.02 19.64
N GLU A 2 -33.00 23.51 19.83
CA GLU A 2 -33.37 22.09 19.64
C GLU A 2 -32.96 21.51 18.27
N SER A 3 -33.19 22.25 17.18
CA SER A 3 -32.82 21.81 15.81
C SER A 3 -31.31 21.68 15.60
N LEU A 4 -30.50 22.54 16.22
CA LEU A 4 -29.03 22.48 16.15
C LEU A 4 -28.49 21.29 16.93
N ILE A 5 -29.04 21.01 18.11
CA ILE A 5 -28.64 19.86 18.92
C ILE A 5 -28.94 18.56 18.16
N PHE A 6 -30.10 18.47 17.52
CA PHE A 6 -30.47 17.31 16.70
C PHE A 6 -29.54 17.12 15.49
N GLN A 7 -29.21 18.20 14.77
CA GLN A 7 -28.26 18.15 13.64
C GLN A 7 -26.86 17.73 14.08
N LEU A 8 -26.36 18.26 15.20
CA LEU A 8 -25.07 17.90 15.76
C LEU A 8 -25.03 16.43 16.20
N LEU A 9 -26.14 15.91 16.74
CA LEU A 9 -26.25 14.52 17.13
C LEU A 9 -26.18 13.59 15.91
N ILE A 10 -26.93 13.90 14.85
CA ILE A 10 -26.87 13.15 13.57
C ILE A 10 -25.46 13.19 13.00
N PHE A 11 -24.83 14.37 12.96
CA PHE A 11 -23.46 14.52 12.48
C PHE A 11 -22.48 13.68 13.30
N ALA A 12 -22.56 13.72 14.63
CA ALA A 12 -21.69 12.95 15.52
C ALA A 12 -21.84 11.44 15.31
N VAL A 13 -23.07 10.96 15.08
CA VAL A 13 -23.34 9.54 14.78
C VAL A 13 -22.73 9.15 13.44
N LEU A 14 -23.01 9.90 12.37
CA LEU A 14 -22.46 9.62 11.03
C LEU A 14 -20.93 9.70 11.01
N PHE A 15 -20.35 10.67 11.71
CA PHE A 15 -18.90 10.83 11.85
C PHE A 15 -18.29 9.62 12.56
N SER A 16 -18.88 9.20 13.69
CA SER A 16 -18.40 8.06 14.47
C SER A 16 -18.47 6.76 13.67
N VAL A 17 -19.56 6.56 12.92
CA VAL A 17 -19.74 5.42 12.03
C VAL A 17 -18.68 5.45 10.92
N GLY A 18 -18.55 6.55 10.18
CA GLY A 18 -17.57 6.67 9.09
C GLY A 18 -16.13 6.47 9.57
N PHE A 19 -15.77 7.06 10.71
CA PHE A 19 -14.45 6.91 11.32
C PHE A 19 -14.18 5.46 11.76
N GLY A 20 -15.18 4.83 12.40
CA GLY A 20 -15.09 3.45 12.86
C GLY A 20 -14.91 2.46 11.72
N PHE A 21 -15.74 2.56 10.67
CA PHE A 21 -15.63 1.72 9.48
C PHE A 21 -14.33 1.94 8.72
N GLY A 22 -13.87 3.19 8.57
CA GLY A 22 -12.58 3.49 7.95
C GLY A 22 -11.41 2.83 8.67
N ARG A 23 -11.35 3.01 10.00
CA ARG A 23 -10.34 2.38 10.87
C ARG A 23 -10.40 0.85 10.81
N TYR A 24 -11.60 0.27 10.78
CA TYR A 24 -11.80 -1.17 10.72
C TYR A 24 -11.28 -1.76 9.39
N ASN A 25 -11.70 -1.20 8.25
CA ASN A 25 -11.27 -1.68 6.93
C ASN A 25 -9.76 -1.55 6.76
N GLU A 26 -9.18 -0.45 7.24
CA GLU A 26 -7.74 -0.24 7.25
C GLU A 26 -6.99 -1.32 8.04
N ARG A 27 -7.44 -1.61 9.27
CA ARG A 27 -6.82 -2.64 10.12
C ARG A 27 -6.97 -4.04 9.51
N LYS A 28 -8.14 -4.35 8.97
CA LYS A 28 -8.40 -5.62 8.29
C LYS A 28 -7.45 -5.81 7.11
N HIS A 29 -7.32 -4.80 6.25
CA HIS A 29 -6.44 -4.86 5.10
C HIS A 29 -4.96 -4.98 5.50
N LEU A 30 -4.52 -4.29 6.55
CA LEU A 30 -3.15 -4.46 7.08
C LEU A 30 -2.89 -5.88 7.60
N ALA A 31 -3.89 -6.51 8.23
CA ALA A 31 -3.78 -7.90 8.70
C ALA A 31 -3.71 -8.89 7.52
N GLU A 32 -4.52 -8.69 6.48
CA GLU A 32 -4.45 -9.48 5.24
C GLU A 32 -3.09 -9.35 4.55
N LEU A 33 -2.56 -8.12 4.51
CA LEU A 33 -1.25 -7.84 3.94
C LEU A 33 -0.13 -8.56 4.70
N GLU A 34 -0.15 -8.53 6.03
CA GLU A 34 0.82 -9.25 6.86
C GLU A 34 0.75 -10.78 6.67
N GLN A 35 -0.47 -11.33 6.51
CA GLN A 35 -0.64 -12.76 6.20
C GLN A 35 -0.04 -13.11 4.84
N ASN A 36 -0.28 -12.29 3.82
CA ASN A 36 0.27 -12.50 2.49
C ASN A 36 1.81 -12.36 2.47
N GLU A 37 2.37 -11.41 3.20
CA GLU A 37 3.82 -11.27 3.35
C GLU A 37 4.46 -12.51 3.95
N LYS A 38 3.84 -13.09 5.01
CA LYS A 38 4.29 -14.34 5.62
C LYS A 38 4.15 -15.52 4.66
N ARG A 39 3.02 -15.63 3.96
CA ARG A 39 2.75 -16.70 2.99
C ARG A 39 3.74 -16.70 1.83
N LEU A 40 4.10 -15.52 1.34
CA LEU A 40 5.00 -15.32 0.20
C LEU A 40 6.46 -15.09 0.64
N ALA A 41 6.80 -15.35 1.90
CA ALA A 41 8.15 -15.17 2.43
C ALA A 41 9.16 -16.12 1.76
N TYR A 42 8.71 -17.27 1.26
CA TYR A 42 9.56 -18.23 0.52
C TYR A 42 10.06 -17.66 -0.82
N ILE A 43 9.39 -16.67 -1.40
CA ILE A 43 9.85 -15.98 -2.61
C ILE A 43 10.91 -14.96 -2.20
N THR A 44 12.16 -15.26 -2.56
CA THR A 44 13.31 -14.44 -2.17
C THR A 44 13.47 -13.26 -3.14
N VAL A 45 13.66 -12.08 -2.57
CA VAL A 45 13.93 -10.86 -3.32
C VAL A 45 15.39 -10.50 -3.15
N GLY A 46 16.11 -10.28 -4.26
CA GLY A 46 17.52 -9.91 -4.21
C GLY A 46 17.96 -9.02 -5.36
N ASN A 47 18.98 -8.20 -5.11
CA ASN A 47 19.74 -7.59 -6.20
C ASN A 47 20.85 -8.58 -6.60
N LEU A 48 20.58 -9.39 -7.62
CA LEU A 48 21.57 -10.31 -8.16
C LEU A 48 22.62 -9.52 -8.95
N ARG A 49 23.81 -9.33 -8.37
CA ARG A 49 24.96 -8.74 -9.08
C ARG A 49 25.54 -9.66 -10.15
N LYS A 50 25.36 -10.98 -9.99
CA LYS A 50 25.75 -12.02 -10.94
C LYS A 50 24.54 -12.92 -11.17
N VAL A 51 23.93 -12.81 -12.35
CA VAL A 51 22.88 -13.73 -12.80
C VAL A 51 23.58 -14.77 -13.67
N ASN A 52 23.44 -16.04 -13.32
CA ASN A 52 23.89 -17.10 -14.21
C ASN A 52 22.80 -17.29 -15.27
N PHE A 53 23.07 -16.88 -16.52
CA PHE A 53 22.10 -16.87 -17.62
C PHE A 53 21.56 -18.26 -18.02
N ALA A 54 22.02 -19.33 -17.36
CA ALA A 54 21.47 -20.67 -17.51
C ALA A 54 20.02 -20.79 -17.00
N GLN A 55 19.55 -19.88 -16.15
CA GLN A 55 18.20 -19.89 -15.61
C GLN A 55 17.26 -19.01 -16.44
N SER A 56 16.11 -19.56 -16.84
CA SER A 56 15.07 -18.80 -17.53
C SER A 56 14.44 -17.79 -16.56
N GLY A 57 14.36 -16.54 -17.00
CA GLY A 57 13.69 -15.48 -16.25
C GLY A 57 12.93 -14.54 -17.18
N HIS A 58 11.84 -13.99 -16.69
CA HIS A 58 11.00 -13.04 -17.41
C HIS A 58 10.65 -11.85 -16.53
N MET A 59 10.34 -10.72 -17.16
CA MET A 59 9.94 -9.53 -16.44
C MET A 59 8.53 -9.72 -15.85
N ILE A 60 8.38 -9.35 -14.59
CA ILE A 60 7.09 -9.26 -13.90
C ILE A 60 6.89 -7.84 -13.38
N SER A 61 5.63 -7.44 -13.24
CA SER A 61 5.28 -6.13 -12.72
C SER A 61 3.97 -6.15 -11.96
N SER A 62 3.76 -5.16 -11.12
CA SER A 62 2.52 -4.96 -10.38
C SER A 62 2.30 -3.47 -10.13
N ASN A 63 1.04 -3.08 -10.02
CA ASN A 63 0.65 -1.71 -9.72
C ASN A 63 -0.36 -1.68 -8.57
N VAL A 64 -0.21 -0.68 -7.70
CA VAL A 64 -1.10 -0.40 -6.58
C VAL A 64 -1.36 1.09 -6.53
N VAL A 65 -2.64 1.47 -6.47
CA VAL A 65 -3.06 2.85 -6.20
C VAL A 65 -3.83 2.85 -4.89
N ILE A 66 -3.38 3.64 -3.92
CA ILE A 66 -4.05 3.81 -2.62
C ILE A 66 -4.40 5.27 -2.42
N SER A 67 -5.66 5.55 -2.12
CA SER A 67 -6.12 6.87 -1.69
C SER A 67 -6.12 6.98 -0.17
N HIS A 68 -5.89 8.18 0.34
CA HIS A 68 -6.13 8.48 1.75
C HIS A 68 -7.63 8.65 2.03
N ASP A 69 -8.06 8.27 3.22
CA ASP A 69 -9.38 8.58 3.74
C ASP A 69 -9.49 10.05 4.18
N TYR A 70 -10.72 10.59 4.18
CA TYR A 70 -10.98 11.99 4.51
C TYR A 70 -10.44 12.40 5.89
N PHE A 71 -10.44 11.48 6.86
CA PHE A 71 -9.89 11.72 8.19
C PHE A 71 -8.37 11.91 8.17
N LYS A 72 -7.66 11.12 7.36
CA LYS A 72 -6.22 11.27 7.18
C LYS A 72 -5.85 12.57 6.47
N TYR A 73 -6.69 13.01 5.54
CA TYR A 73 -6.55 14.32 4.90
C TYR A 73 -6.65 15.45 5.93
N VAL A 74 -7.72 15.47 6.73
CA VAL A 74 -7.90 16.50 7.79
C VAL A 74 -6.73 16.48 8.77
N LEU A 75 -6.28 15.30 9.20
CA LEU A 75 -5.12 15.18 10.08
C LEU A 75 -3.84 15.68 9.41
N ALA A 76 -3.65 15.40 8.12
CA ALA A 76 -2.51 15.92 7.35
C ALA A 76 -2.57 17.45 7.26
N THR A 77 -3.74 18.07 7.10
CA THR A 77 -3.88 19.53 7.09
C THR A 77 -3.46 20.14 8.42
N VAL A 78 -3.87 19.55 9.55
CA VAL A 78 -3.46 19.99 10.89
C VAL A 78 -1.94 19.83 11.08
N GLN A 79 -1.39 18.68 10.66
CA GLN A 79 0.06 18.42 10.74
C GLN A 79 0.87 19.37 9.84
N ASN A 80 0.38 19.69 8.64
CA ASN A 80 1.00 20.67 7.76
C ASN A 80 1.07 22.05 8.40
N PHE A 81 0.02 22.45 9.13
CA PHE A 81 0.00 23.73 9.83
C PHE A 81 0.99 23.77 11.01
N LEU A 82 1.08 22.69 11.78
CA LEU A 82 2.01 22.59 12.91
C LEU A 82 3.46 22.27 12.50
N GLY A 83 3.66 21.78 11.27
CA GLY A 83 4.93 21.29 10.75
C GLY A 83 5.29 19.87 11.20
N GLY A 84 6.41 19.36 10.69
CA GLY A 84 6.93 18.02 11.01
C GLY A 84 6.58 16.94 9.98
N ARG A 85 6.55 15.67 10.42
CA ARG A 85 6.29 14.51 9.56
C ARG A 85 4.79 14.30 9.33
N LEU A 86 4.39 14.11 8.08
CA LEU A 86 3.02 13.76 7.70
C LEU A 86 2.73 12.28 7.92
N THR A 87 2.65 11.88 9.19
CA THR A 87 2.45 10.48 9.60
C THR A 87 1.23 9.83 8.96
N SER A 88 0.17 10.59 8.69
CA SER A 88 -1.01 10.07 7.98
C SER A 88 -0.69 9.66 6.55
N TYR A 89 0.10 10.43 5.81
CA TYR A 89 0.53 10.11 4.44
C TYR A 89 1.62 9.06 4.40
N GLU A 90 2.56 9.08 5.36
CA GLU A 90 3.57 8.02 5.50
C GLU A 90 2.92 6.64 5.61
N SER A 91 1.82 6.52 6.37
CA SER A 91 1.09 5.25 6.51
C SER A 91 0.47 4.75 5.18
N VAL A 92 0.05 5.66 4.30
CA VAL A 92 -0.54 5.34 3.00
C VAL A 92 0.55 4.88 2.03
N VAL A 93 1.68 5.59 1.99
CA VAL A 93 2.83 5.25 1.15
C VAL A 93 3.42 3.89 1.58
N ASP A 94 3.57 3.65 2.88
CA ASP A 94 4.11 2.39 3.39
C ASP A 94 3.22 1.19 3.01
N ARG A 95 1.91 1.33 3.21
CA ARG A 95 0.93 0.33 2.77
C ARG A 95 1.02 0.07 1.27
N ALA A 96 1.08 1.12 0.44
CA ALA A 96 1.13 0.98 -1.01
C ALA A 96 2.38 0.22 -1.47
N ARG A 97 3.54 0.48 -0.85
CA ARG A 97 4.77 -0.25 -1.14
C ARG A 97 4.68 -1.72 -0.76
N ARG A 98 4.18 -2.02 0.44
CA ARG A 98 4.01 -3.40 0.92
C ARG A 98 3.06 -4.19 0.04
N GLU A 99 1.90 -3.62 -0.28
CA GLU A 99 0.92 -4.21 -1.21
C GLU A 99 1.52 -4.43 -2.60
N ALA A 100 2.30 -3.48 -3.12
CA ALA A 100 2.93 -3.63 -4.44
C ALA A 100 3.94 -4.78 -4.45
N ILE A 101 4.74 -4.93 -3.39
CA ILE A 101 5.67 -6.06 -3.27
C ILE A 101 4.90 -7.39 -3.17
N VAL A 102 3.82 -7.43 -2.38
CA VAL A 102 2.97 -8.63 -2.25
C VAL A 102 2.38 -9.01 -3.61
N ARG A 103 1.84 -8.06 -4.38
CA ARG A 103 1.31 -8.33 -5.72
C ARG A 103 2.38 -8.80 -6.68
N LEU A 104 3.57 -8.20 -6.64
CA LEU A 104 4.69 -8.66 -7.47
C LEU A 104 5.09 -10.10 -7.12
N LYS A 105 5.09 -10.45 -5.82
CA LYS A 105 5.33 -11.83 -5.37
C LYS A 105 4.20 -12.79 -5.78
N LEU A 106 2.96 -12.35 -5.77
CA LEU A 106 1.83 -13.13 -6.31
C LEU A 106 2.01 -13.39 -7.80
N GLU A 107 2.47 -12.42 -8.58
CA GLU A 107 2.81 -12.63 -10.00
C GLU A 107 3.95 -13.65 -10.16
N ALA A 108 5.01 -13.55 -9.36
CA ALA A 108 6.08 -14.55 -9.36
C ALA A 108 5.57 -15.96 -9.03
N GLU A 109 4.70 -16.09 -8.02
CA GLU A 109 4.07 -17.35 -7.61
C GLU A 109 3.25 -17.96 -8.76
N LYS A 110 2.46 -17.17 -9.48
CA LYS A 110 1.67 -17.63 -10.64
C LYS A 110 2.55 -18.24 -11.74
N HIS A 111 3.79 -17.75 -11.86
CA HIS A 111 4.76 -18.26 -12.82
C HIS A 111 5.69 -19.34 -12.26
N GLY A 112 5.46 -19.82 -11.03
CA GLY A 112 6.29 -20.83 -10.39
C GLY A 112 7.70 -20.35 -10.03
N ALA A 113 7.93 -19.04 -10.01
CA ALA A 113 9.22 -18.46 -9.68
C ALA A 113 9.39 -18.37 -8.16
N THR A 114 10.59 -18.73 -7.70
CA THR A 114 10.97 -18.68 -6.27
C THR A 114 11.85 -17.48 -5.95
N HIS A 115 12.33 -16.77 -6.97
CA HIS A 115 13.25 -15.65 -6.83
C HIS A 115 12.81 -14.48 -7.71
N ILE A 116 12.91 -13.25 -7.17
CA ILE A 116 12.74 -12.02 -7.92
C ILE A 116 14.03 -11.21 -7.85
N ALA A 117 14.63 -10.97 -9.01
CA ALA A 117 15.84 -10.20 -9.15
C ALA A 117 15.56 -8.75 -9.51
N CYS A 118 16.44 -7.86 -9.04
CA CYS A 118 16.50 -6.46 -9.47
C CYS A 118 15.19 -5.70 -9.32
N ILE A 119 14.46 -5.92 -8.21
CA ILE A 119 13.23 -5.18 -7.94
C ILE A 119 13.49 -3.67 -7.94
N ARG A 120 12.58 -2.94 -8.57
CA ARG A 120 12.48 -1.48 -8.54
C ARG A 120 11.05 -1.10 -8.19
N LEU A 121 10.93 -0.03 -7.40
CA LEU A 121 9.67 0.61 -7.06
C LEU A 121 9.71 2.03 -7.63
N ALA A 122 8.70 2.38 -8.41
CA ALA A 122 8.41 3.76 -8.80
C ALA A 122 7.18 4.22 -8.02
N THR A 123 7.24 5.45 -7.49
CA THR A 123 6.13 6.05 -6.74
C THR A 123 5.74 7.35 -7.40
N THR A 124 4.45 7.50 -7.67
CA THR A 124 3.84 8.64 -8.33
C THR A 124 2.71 9.16 -7.46
N GLU A 125 2.69 10.48 -7.25
CA GLU A 125 1.59 11.15 -6.58
C GLU A 125 0.49 11.43 -7.62
N MET A 126 -0.76 11.14 -7.27
CA MET A 126 -1.90 11.28 -8.15
C MET A 126 -3.03 12.08 -7.49
N GLY A 127 -3.78 12.82 -8.32
CA GLY A 127 -4.92 13.64 -7.91
C GLY A 127 -4.56 15.11 -7.67
N MET A 128 -5.53 16.01 -7.89
CA MET A 128 -5.32 17.48 -7.88
C MET A 128 -4.81 18.06 -6.55
N GLN A 129 -4.89 17.31 -5.45
CA GLN A 129 -4.45 17.74 -4.11
C GLN A 129 -3.55 16.70 -3.42
N GLY A 130 -2.92 15.80 -4.17
CA GLY A 130 -1.98 14.84 -3.60
C GLY A 130 -2.61 13.74 -2.76
N GLY A 131 -3.81 13.31 -3.15
CA GLY A 131 -4.64 12.42 -2.33
C GLY A 131 -4.55 10.94 -2.62
N MET A 132 -3.75 10.57 -3.62
CA MET A 132 -3.54 9.20 -4.05
C MET A 132 -2.06 8.96 -4.29
N VAL A 133 -1.60 7.77 -3.93
CA VAL A 133 -0.24 7.32 -4.19
C VAL A 133 -0.34 6.08 -5.05
N GLU A 134 0.30 6.13 -6.21
CA GLU A 134 0.55 4.98 -7.06
C GLU A 134 1.96 4.44 -6.76
N VAL A 135 2.06 3.12 -6.61
CA VAL A 135 3.31 2.40 -6.52
C VAL A 135 3.34 1.34 -7.60
N PHE A 136 4.27 1.50 -8.54
CA PHE A 136 4.57 0.54 -9.58
C PHE A 136 5.83 -0.26 -9.18
N ALA A 137 5.70 -1.58 -9.07
CA ALA A 137 6.80 -2.48 -8.79
C ALA A 137 7.10 -3.33 -10.02
N TYR A 138 8.38 -3.53 -10.33
CA TYR A 138 8.81 -4.44 -11.40
C TYR A 138 10.14 -5.10 -11.07
N GLY A 139 10.40 -6.24 -11.70
CA GLY A 139 11.62 -7.01 -11.55
C GLY A 139 11.64 -8.21 -12.49
N THR A 140 12.62 -9.11 -12.30
CA THR A 140 12.74 -10.33 -13.10
C THR A 140 12.44 -11.55 -12.23
N ALA A 141 11.40 -12.29 -12.57
CA ALA A 141 11.08 -13.57 -11.95
C ALA A 141 12.05 -14.64 -12.48
N ILE A 142 12.64 -15.44 -11.58
CA ILE A 142 13.60 -16.49 -11.91
C ILE A 142 13.11 -17.79 -11.28
N GLN A 143 13.04 -18.83 -12.10
CA GLN A 143 12.79 -20.19 -11.63
C GLN A 143 14.14 -20.88 -11.39
N ILE A 144 14.44 -21.13 -10.12
CA ILE A 144 15.58 -21.97 -9.75
C ILE A 144 15.04 -23.40 -9.62
N PRO A 145 15.66 -24.40 -10.30
CA PRO A 145 15.26 -25.80 -10.20
C PRO A 145 15.45 -26.38 -8.79
#